data_AF-A0A484BCA7-F1
#
_entry.id   AF-A0A484BCA7-F1
#
_cell.length_a   1.000
_cell.length_b   1.000
_cell.length_c   1.000
_cell.angle_alpha   90.00
_cell.angle_beta   90.00
_cell.angle_gamma   90.00
#
_symmetry.space_group_name_H-M   'P 1'
#
loop_
_entity.id
_entity.type
_entity.pdbx_description
1 polymer ?
#
loop_
_entity_poly.entity_id
_entity_poly.type
_entity_poly.pdbx_seq_one_letter_code
_entity_poly.pdbx_strand_id
1 'polypeptide(L)'
;VKTHKDRRSKPEMLTFVNHTECHCIDRSNYYAEGVISSNGAVVQRATMLNCNCPVHFERILQNDGLCRCDCSSSNYDCDYRKRGSEHFSLEDRKCIKEGRCKPPTCQYGPYMEKIGRCPNYHEQTSHPMNNYNAVDLS
;
A
#
# COMPACT_ATOMS: atom_id res chain seq x y z
N VAL A 1 -22.82 37.05 -47.83
CA VAL A 1 -22.70 37.39 -46.40
C VAL A 1 -21.98 36.25 -45.70
N LYS A 2 -20.72 36.44 -45.25
CA LYS A 2 -19.96 35.40 -44.54
C LYS A 2 -20.09 35.66 -43.04
N THR A 3 -20.70 34.72 -42.31
CA THR A 3 -20.92 34.82 -40.87
C THR A 3 -19.66 34.40 -40.13
N HIS A 4 -19.06 35.35 -39.39
CA HIS A 4 -17.96 35.06 -38.48
C HIS A 4 -18.49 34.23 -37.31
N LYS A 5 -18.08 32.97 -37.21
CA LYS A 5 -18.37 32.11 -36.07
C LYS A 5 -17.45 32.50 -34.94
N ASP A 6 -17.93 33.35 -34.03
CA ASP A 6 -17.21 33.73 -32.81
C ASP A 6 -16.89 32.47 -31.99
N ARG A 7 -15.62 32.07 -31.99
CA ARG A 7 -15.08 31.09 -31.04
C ARG A 7 -14.94 31.78 -29.69
N ARG A 8 -16.04 31.85 -28.95
CA ARG A 8 -16.07 32.41 -27.60
C ARG A 8 -15.28 31.48 -26.66
N SER A 9 -14.11 31.92 -26.22
CA SER A 9 -13.32 31.20 -25.21
C SER A 9 -14.14 31.02 -23.94
N LYS A 10 -14.32 29.77 -23.50
CA LYS A 10 -15.06 29.43 -22.29
C LYS A 10 -14.06 29.30 -21.14
N PRO A 11 -14.24 30.00 -20.00
CA PRO A 11 -13.39 29.80 -18.85
C PRO A 11 -13.56 28.37 -18.32
N GLU A 12 -12.44 27.74 -17.97
CA GLU A 12 -12.37 26.39 -17.41
C GLU A 12 -11.75 26.44 -16.02
N MET A 13 -12.27 25.64 -15.10
CA MET A 13 -11.65 25.45 -13.78
C MET A 13 -10.80 24.20 -13.81
N LEU A 14 -9.52 24.37 -13.48
CA LEU A 14 -8.56 23.29 -13.34
C LEU A 14 -8.30 23.05 -11.86
N THR A 15 -8.24 21.79 -11.46
CA THR A 15 -7.86 21.39 -10.11
C THR A 15 -6.35 21.29 -10.01
N PHE A 16 -5.77 21.95 -9.01
CA PHE A 16 -4.35 21.88 -8.73
C PHE A 16 -4.10 21.31 -7.34
N VAL A 17 -2.94 20.70 -7.17
CA VAL A 17 -2.48 20.23 -5.87
C VAL A 17 -1.87 21.41 -5.14
N ASN A 18 -2.40 21.70 -3.95
CA ASN A 18 -1.86 22.70 -3.05
C ASN A 18 -1.16 22.02 -1.86
N HIS A 19 0.11 22.33 -1.64
CA HIS A 19 0.87 21.83 -0.51
C HIS A 19 0.72 22.83 0.66
N THR A 20 0.01 22.44 1.72
CA THR A 20 -0.29 23.32 2.85
C THR A 20 0.70 23.21 4.01
N GLU A 21 1.55 22.18 4.01
CA GLU A 21 2.59 21.96 5.02
C GLU A 21 3.79 21.20 4.44
N CYS A 22 4.97 21.44 5.03
CA CYS A 22 6.24 20.86 4.61
C CYS A 22 7.13 20.56 5.83
N HIS A 23 7.97 19.54 5.73
CA HIS A 23 9.04 19.27 6.68
C HIS A 23 10.29 18.76 5.94
N CYS A 24 11.45 18.83 6.60
CA CYS A 24 12.71 18.33 6.04
C CYS A 24 12.74 16.81 6.03
N ILE A 25 13.18 16.23 4.92
CA ILE A 25 13.38 14.79 4.77
C ILE A 25 14.77 14.50 4.20
N ASP A 26 15.34 13.35 4.58
CA ASP A 26 16.56 12.86 3.95
C ASP A 26 16.31 12.42 2.52
N ARG A 27 17.22 12.82 1.62
CA ARG A 27 17.08 12.58 0.19
C ARG A 27 17.08 11.09 -0.17
N SER A 28 17.67 10.23 0.67
CA SER A 28 17.63 8.77 0.55
C SER A 28 16.23 8.18 0.80
N ASN A 29 15.44 8.78 1.70
CA ASN A 29 14.09 8.32 2.02
C ASN A 29 13.11 8.56 0.85
N TYR A 30 13.46 9.47 -0.06
CA TYR A 30 12.74 9.68 -1.31
C TYR A 30 12.87 8.51 -2.29
N TYR A 31 14.00 7.78 -2.27
CA TYR A 31 14.26 6.66 -3.19
C TYR A 31 13.78 5.31 -2.64
N ALA A 32 13.63 5.16 -1.32
CA ALA A 32 13.14 3.93 -0.71
C ALA A 32 11.65 3.66 -0.97
N GLU A 33 10.86 4.71 -1.26
CA GLU A 33 9.43 4.61 -1.62
C GLU A 33 9.16 4.71 -3.14
N GLY A 34 10.21 4.77 -3.97
CA GLY A 34 10.09 4.99 -5.42
C GLY A 34 10.86 3.98 -6.24
N VAL A 35 10.26 2.83 -6.53
CA VAL A 35 10.68 2.05 -7.71
C VAL A 35 9.83 2.53 -8.88
N ILE A 36 10.40 3.36 -9.78
CA ILE A 36 10.57 2.93 -11.19
C ILE A 36 11.90 3.47 -11.74
N SER A 37 12.71 2.50 -12.17
CA SER A 37 13.52 2.51 -13.39
C SER A 37 13.25 3.64 -14.41
N SER A 38 14.32 4.26 -14.89
CA SER A 38 14.59 5.01 -16.15
C SER A 38 13.51 5.64 -17.07
N ASN A 39 12.20 5.63 -16.82
CA ASN A 39 11.18 6.01 -17.81
C ASN A 39 10.16 7.08 -17.33
N GLY A 40 10.60 8.06 -16.53
CA GLY A 40 10.01 9.41 -16.53
C GLY A 40 8.54 9.60 -16.12
N ALA A 41 7.97 8.74 -15.26
CA ALA A 41 6.65 8.97 -14.67
C ALA A 41 6.75 9.42 -13.21
N VAL A 42 6.02 10.49 -12.87
CA VAL A 42 6.02 11.25 -11.61
C VAL A 42 5.56 10.39 -10.43
N VAL A 43 6.39 10.24 -9.38
CA VAL A 43 5.96 9.76 -8.06
C VAL A 43 5.20 10.90 -7.37
N GLN A 44 3.92 11.03 -7.70
CA GLN A 44 2.98 11.83 -6.92
C GLN A 44 2.91 11.23 -5.51
N ARG A 45 2.87 12.10 -4.49
CA ARG A 45 2.66 11.79 -3.07
C ARG A 45 1.75 10.56 -2.88
N ALA A 46 2.37 9.40 -2.68
CA ALA A 46 1.70 8.11 -2.67
C ALA A 46 1.21 7.70 -1.27
N THR A 47 1.12 8.63 -0.32
CA THR A 47 0.79 8.30 1.08
C THR A 47 -0.71 8.36 1.40
N MET A 48 -1.55 8.94 0.53
CA MET A 48 -3.02 8.90 0.71
C MET A 48 -3.82 8.32 -0.47
N LEU A 49 -3.31 8.40 -1.71
CA LEU A 49 -4.03 8.00 -2.92
C LEU A 49 -3.73 6.57 -3.41
N ASN A 50 -2.66 5.92 -2.93
CA ASN A 50 -2.15 4.66 -3.52
C ASN A 50 -2.30 3.43 -2.61
N CYS A 51 -3.05 3.55 -1.51
CA CYS A 51 -3.25 2.47 -0.57
C CYS A 51 -4.44 1.59 -0.98
N ASN A 52 -4.24 0.75 -1.99
CA ASN A 52 -5.16 -0.33 -2.28
C ASN A 52 -4.93 -1.49 -1.32
N CYS A 53 -6.01 -2.02 -0.77
CA CYS A 53 -6.01 -3.16 0.12
C CYS A 53 -6.76 -4.33 -0.51
N PRO A 54 -6.46 -5.57 -0.07
CA PRO A 54 -7.29 -6.71 -0.41
C PRO A 54 -8.76 -6.47 -0.04
N VAL A 55 -9.69 -7.08 -0.77
CA VAL A 55 -11.13 -6.71 -0.72
C VAL A 55 -11.76 -6.69 0.68
N HIS A 56 -11.33 -7.58 1.58
CA HIS A 56 -11.85 -7.66 2.94
C HIS A 56 -11.08 -6.82 3.97
N PHE A 57 -9.98 -6.18 3.57
CA PHE A 57 -9.13 -5.40 4.46
C PHE A 57 -9.38 -3.91 4.27
N GLU A 58 -9.40 -3.18 5.38
CA GLU A 58 -9.59 -1.75 5.38
C GLU A 58 -8.25 -1.03 5.33
N ARG A 59 -8.25 0.11 4.66
CA ARG A 59 -7.14 1.04 4.65
C ARG A 59 -7.18 1.87 5.94
N ILE A 60 -6.23 1.62 6.82
CA ILE A 60 -6.01 2.41 8.04
C ILE A 60 -4.82 3.34 7.83
N LEU A 61 -5.04 4.64 8.01
CA LEU A 61 -3.97 5.64 8.01
C LEU A 61 -3.29 5.69 9.38
N GLN A 62 -1.97 5.72 9.37
CA GLN A 62 -1.13 5.83 10.55
C GLN A 62 -0.64 7.27 10.73
N ASN A 63 -0.19 7.60 11.94
CA ASN A 63 0.23 8.96 12.31
C ASN A 63 1.49 9.45 11.57
N ASP A 64 2.27 8.52 11.01
CA ASP A 64 3.44 8.78 10.16
C ASP A 64 3.08 9.04 8.69
N GLY A 65 1.78 9.08 8.37
CA GLY A 65 1.29 9.22 7.00
C GLY A 65 1.37 7.94 6.18
N LEU A 66 1.84 6.82 6.75
CA LEU A 66 1.79 5.51 6.09
C LEU A 66 0.40 4.90 6.23
N CYS A 67 0.05 4.00 5.32
CA CYS A 67 -1.18 3.23 5.40
C CYS A 67 -0.88 1.75 5.63
N ARG A 68 -1.77 1.08 6.34
CA ARG A 68 -1.79 -0.38 6.45
C ARG A 68 -3.14 -0.94 6.08
N CYS A 69 -3.14 -2.17 5.58
CA CYS A 69 -4.35 -2.92 5.33
C CYS A 69 -4.65 -3.78 6.56
N ASP A 70 -5.73 -3.50 7.27
CA ASP A 70 -6.04 -4.13 8.55
C ASP A 70 -7.56 -4.20 8.76
N CYS A 71 -8.02 -4.92 9.77
CA CYS A 71 -9.45 -5.10 10.07
C CYS A 71 -9.94 -3.98 11.00
N SER A 72 -11.10 -3.39 10.72
CA SER A 72 -11.86 -2.69 11.77
C SER A 72 -12.57 -3.70 12.68
N SER A 73 -13.00 -3.22 13.84
CA SER A 73 -13.83 -3.99 14.75
C SER A 73 -15.12 -4.41 14.03
N SER A 74 -15.38 -5.73 13.98
CA SER A 74 -16.60 -6.41 13.47
C SER A 74 -16.56 -7.00 12.05
N ASN A 75 -15.42 -7.04 11.35
CA ASN A 75 -15.31 -7.72 10.05
C ASN A 75 -14.77 -9.16 10.21
N TYR A 76 -15.67 -10.13 10.37
CA TYR A 76 -15.32 -11.54 10.54
C TYR A 76 -14.46 -12.09 9.38
N ASP A 77 -14.80 -11.73 8.13
CA ASP A 77 -14.09 -12.19 6.94
C ASP A 77 -12.66 -11.67 6.88
N CYS A 78 -12.43 -10.45 7.37
CA CYS A 78 -11.09 -9.90 7.55
C CYS A 78 -10.34 -10.66 8.65
N ASP A 79 -10.95 -10.81 9.82
CA ASP A 79 -10.33 -11.45 10.98
C ASP A 79 -9.97 -12.92 10.72
N TYR A 80 -10.78 -13.62 9.93
CA TYR A 80 -10.55 -15.01 9.54
C TYR A 80 -9.30 -15.14 8.65
N ARG A 81 -9.15 -14.24 7.66
CA ARG A 81 -7.97 -14.19 6.79
C ARG A 81 -6.72 -13.66 7.50
N LYS A 82 -6.89 -12.67 8.39
CA LYS A 82 -5.82 -12.10 9.23
C LYS A 82 -5.16 -13.16 10.13
N ARG A 83 -5.94 -14.16 10.58
CA ARG A 83 -5.48 -15.32 11.36
C ARG A 83 -4.91 -16.46 10.53
N GLY A 84 -4.89 -16.33 9.20
CA GLY A 84 -4.39 -17.37 8.31
C GLY A 84 -5.31 -18.56 8.16
N SER A 85 -6.60 -18.42 8.52
CA SER A 85 -7.59 -19.50 8.42
C SER A 85 -8.09 -19.73 6.98
N GLU A 86 -7.79 -18.80 6.07
CA GLU A 86 -8.10 -18.93 4.64
C GLU A 86 -7.02 -18.29 3.76
N HIS A 87 -7.02 -18.68 2.49
CA HIS A 87 -6.25 -18.03 1.44
C HIS A 87 -6.96 -16.78 0.92
N PHE A 88 -6.16 -15.84 0.43
CA PHE A 88 -6.66 -14.67 -0.28
C PHE A 88 -7.11 -15.09 -1.68
N SER A 89 -8.05 -14.33 -2.25
CA SER A 89 -8.51 -14.54 -3.61
C SER A 89 -7.34 -14.46 -4.59
N LEU A 90 -7.45 -15.11 -5.76
CA LEU A 90 -6.41 -15.02 -6.78
C LEU A 90 -6.19 -13.58 -7.25
N GLU A 91 -7.25 -12.77 -7.26
CA GLU A 91 -7.19 -11.35 -7.59
C GLU A 91 -6.37 -10.56 -6.58
N ASP A 92 -6.65 -10.73 -5.28
CA ASP A 92 -5.89 -10.07 -4.21
C ASP A 92 -4.43 -10.53 -4.21
N ARG A 93 -4.19 -11.84 -4.37
CA ARG A 93 -2.84 -12.40 -4.46
C ARG A 93 -2.05 -11.79 -5.61
N LYS A 94 -2.68 -11.67 -6.78
CA LYS A 94 -2.08 -11.02 -7.95
C LYS A 94 -1.84 -9.54 -7.69
N CYS A 95 -2.79 -8.84 -7.08
CA CYS A 95 -2.67 -7.42 -6.74
C CYS A 95 -1.49 -7.15 -5.80
N ILE A 96 -1.33 -7.95 -4.75
CA ILE A 96 -0.22 -7.87 -3.80
C ILE A 96 1.10 -8.17 -4.51
N LYS A 97 1.16 -9.27 -5.27
CA LYS A 97 2.37 -9.69 -6.00
C LYS A 97 2.85 -8.64 -7.02
N GLU A 98 1.93 -7.93 -7.66
CA GLU A 98 2.23 -6.87 -8.63
C GLU A 98 2.53 -5.52 -7.97
N GLY A 99 2.49 -5.43 -6.63
CA GLY A 99 2.67 -4.18 -5.89
C GLY A 99 1.52 -3.19 -6.05
N ARG A 100 0.40 -3.60 -6.66
CA ARG A 100 -0.80 -2.78 -6.82
C ARG A 100 -1.61 -2.66 -5.52
N CYS A 101 -1.47 -3.64 -4.62
CA CYS A 101 -2.06 -3.65 -3.30
C CYS A 101 -0.97 -3.79 -2.23
N LYS A 102 -1.16 -3.15 -1.07
CA LYS A 102 -0.31 -3.38 0.10
C LYS A 102 -0.63 -4.76 0.72
N PRO A 103 0.37 -5.47 1.26
CA PRO A 103 0.13 -6.70 2.00
C PRO A 103 -0.78 -6.47 3.24
N PRO A 104 -1.61 -7.46 3.61
CA PRO A 104 -2.44 -7.40 4.80
C PRO A 104 -1.60 -7.44 6.09
N THR A 105 -2.10 -6.79 7.14
CA THR A 105 -1.55 -6.88 8.50
C THR A 105 -2.03 -8.18 9.13
N CYS A 106 -1.18 -9.19 9.12
CA CYS A 106 -1.47 -10.52 9.62
C CYS A 106 -1.24 -10.61 11.15
N GLN A 107 -1.99 -11.48 11.84
CA GLN A 107 -1.91 -11.59 13.31
C GLN A 107 -0.65 -12.32 13.78
N TYR A 108 -0.20 -13.33 13.05
CA TYR A 108 0.81 -14.29 13.52
C TYR A 108 2.16 -14.20 12.77
N GLY A 109 2.45 -13.05 12.15
CA GLY A 109 3.67 -12.83 11.36
C GLY A 109 3.38 -12.17 10.01
N PRO A 110 4.35 -12.03 9.11
CA PRO A 110 4.16 -11.39 7.80
C PRO A 110 3.33 -12.24 6.84
N TYR A 111 2.66 -11.59 5.87
CA TYR A 111 1.94 -12.29 4.79
C TYR A 111 2.86 -13.21 3.98
N MET A 112 2.44 -14.46 3.78
CA MET A 112 3.23 -15.47 3.06
C MET A 112 2.89 -15.46 1.57
N GLU A 113 3.60 -14.67 0.77
CA GLU A 113 3.31 -14.49 -0.66
C GLU A 113 3.25 -15.80 -1.46
N LYS A 114 4.14 -16.76 -1.16
CA LYS A 114 4.19 -18.06 -1.84
C LYS A 114 2.89 -18.84 -1.68
N ILE A 115 2.33 -18.83 -0.47
CA ILE A 115 1.12 -19.57 -0.12
C ILE A 115 -0.13 -18.73 -0.47
N GLY A 116 -0.03 -17.40 -0.30
CA GLY A 116 -1.12 -16.47 -0.55
C GLY A 116 -2.03 -16.28 0.66
N ARG A 117 -1.48 -16.36 1.88
CA ARG A 117 -2.23 -16.15 3.13
C ARG A 117 -1.37 -15.65 4.28
N CYS A 118 -2.03 -15.21 5.33
CA CYS A 118 -1.39 -14.98 6.62
C CYS A 118 -0.97 -16.30 7.27
N PRO A 119 0.11 -16.31 8.06
CA PRO A 119 0.45 -17.45 8.90
C PRO A 119 -0.64 -17.67 9.95
N ASN A 120 -0.84 -18.92 10.33
CA ASN A 120 -1.67 -19.29 11.47
C ASN A 120 -0.82 -19.44 12.75
N TYR A 121 -1.50 -19.64 13.89
CA TYR A 121 -0.86 -19.74 15.20
C TYR A 121 0.21 -20.86 15.30
N HIS A 122 -0.02 -22.01 14.65
CA HIS A 122 0.94 -23.12 14.65
C HIS A 122 2.19 -22.78 13.84
N GLU A 123 2.06 -22.03 12.75
CA GLU A 123 3.17 -21.63 11.88
C GLU A 123 4.06 -20.56 12.54
N GLN A 124 3.49 -19.73 13.40
CA GLN A 124 4.24 -18.77 14.22
C GLN A 124 5.09 -19.45 15.29
N THR A 125 4.56 -20.52 15.90
CA THR A 125 5.27 -21.25 16.97
C THR A 125 6.32 -22.21 16.44
N SER A 126 6.20 -22.69 15.20
CA SER A 126 7.20 -23.54 14.54
C SER A 126 8.40 -22.79 13.97
N HIS A 127 8.29 -21.47 13.79
CA HIS A 127 9.37 -20.61 13.34
C HIS A 127 9.67 -19.55 14.41
N PRO A 128 10.58 -19.82 15.38
CA PRO A 128 11.17 -18.72 16.12
C PRO A 128 11.79 -17.78 15.08
N MET A 129 11.40 -16.50 15.13
CA MET A 129 11.92 -15.48 14.23
C MET A 129 13.44 -15.64 14.12
N ASN A 130 13.91 -15.88 12.90
CA ASN A 130 15.33 -15.83 12.58
C ASN A 130 15.86 -14.50 13.12
N ASN A 131 16.67 -14.62 14.16
CA ASN A 131 17.32 -13.56 14.89
C ASN A 131 18.23 -12.78 13.94
N TYR A 132 17.75 -11.67 13.39
CA TYR A 132 18.59 -10.67 12.70
C TYR A 132 19.38 -9.82 13.71
N ASN A 133 20.04 -10.50 14.65
CA ASN A 133 21.10 -9.95 15.50
C ASN A 133 22.15 -11.06 15.72
N ALA A 134 22.78 -11.46 14.62
CA ALA A 134 24.15 -11.97 14.67
C ALA A 134 25.04 -10.84 14.11
N VAL A 135 25.29 -9.84 14.96
CA VAL A 135 26.40 -8.91 14.76
C VAL A 135 27.67 -9.73 14.89
N ASP A 136 28.33 -9.85 13.75
CA ASP A 136 29.77 -9.91 13.53
C ASP A 136 30.64 -10.03 14.79
N LEU A 137 31.25 -11.20 14.96
CA LEU A 137 32.36 -11.42 15.88
C LEU A 137 33.22 -12.54 15.29
N SER A 138 34.12 -12.16 14.36
CA SER A 138 35.49 -12.69 14.19
C SER A 138 36.24 -11.90 13.12
#